data_AF-A0A1X7SZP4-F1
#
_entry.id   AF-A0A1X7SZP4-F1
#
_cell.length_a   1.000
_cell.length_b   1.000
_cell.length_c   1.000
_cell.angle_alpha   90.00
_cell.angle_beta   90.00
_cell.angle_gamma   90.00
#
_symmetry.space_group_name_H-M   'P 1'
#
loop_
_entity.id
_entity.type
_entity.pdbx_description
1 polymer ?
#
loop_
_entity_poly.entity_id
_entity_poly.type
_entity_poly.pdbx_seq_one_letter_code
_entity_poly.pdbx_strand_id
1 'polypeptide(L)'
;MSISFSSNSVTHMCTTCGVSKVSLLREFCNKTGVQITLKDYKFSLTAPFNEGDLACIVPVVKHTDFKAISYQHKTVIMYERLLGVDHCSSISAYYWCGA
;
A
#
# COMPACT_ATOMS: atom_id res chain seq x y z
N MET A 1 -16.61 -0.94 1.21
CA MET A 1 -15.90 -0.30 0.09
C MET A 1 -16.14 -1.14 -1.14
N SER A 2 -17.18 -0.84 -1.91
CA SER A 2 -17.51 -1.55 -3.15
C SER A 2 -16.65 -1.01 -4.29
N ILE A 3 -15.91 -1.89 -4.97
CA ILE A 3 -15.17 -1.53 -6.17
C ILE A 3 -16.18 -1.51 -7.33
N SER A 4 -16.80 -0.35 -7.59
CA SER A 4 -17.68 -0.15 -8.73
C SER A 4 -16.85 0.21 -9.96
N PHE A 5 -16.55 -0.79 -10.80
CA PHE A 5 -15.99 -0.54 -12.12
C PHE A 5 -17.08 0.09 -13.00
N SER A 6 -16.85 1.33 -13.48
CA SER A 6 -17.66 1.93 -14.55
C SER A 6 -17.50 1.09 -15.81
N SER A 7 -18.46 0.21 -16.05
CA SER A 7 -18.43 -0.84 -17.06
C SER A 7 -18.28 -0.32 -18.49
N ASN A 8 -18.67 0.94 -18.77
CA ASN A 8 -18.67 1.54 -20.10
C ASN A 8 -17.28 1.99 -20.57
N SER A 9 -16.43 2.53 -19.69
CA SER A 9 -15.10 3.00 -20.07
C SER A 9 -14.10 1.84 -20.24
N VAL A 10 -14.16 0.86 -19.34
CA VAL A 10 -13.24 -0.28 -19.35
C VAL A 10 -13.54 -1.26 -20.48
N THR A 11 -14.81 -1.44 -20.85
CA THR A 11 -15.17 -2.23 -22.05
C THR A 11 -14.65 -1.58 -23.32
N HIS A 12 -14.82 -0.26 -23.48
CA HIS A 12 -14.30 0.47 -24.64
C HIS A 12 -12.78 0.33 -24.77
N MET A 13 -12.03 0.47 -23.66
CA MET A 13 -10.57 0.25 -23.65
C MET A 13 -10.15 -1.19 -23.95
N CYS A 14 -10.90 -2.20 -23.47
CA CYS A 14 -10.62 -3.60 -23.83
C CYS A 14 -10.80 -3.84 -25.33
N THR A 15 -11.82 -3.22 -25.93
CA THR A 15 -12.12 -3.35 -27.36
C THR A 15 -11.10 -2.62 -28.24
N THR A 16 -10.64 -1.44 -27.83
CA THR A 16 -9.67 -0.63 -28.62
C THR A 16 -8.22 -1.09 -28.43
N CYS A 17 -7.86 -1.57 -27.25
CA CYS A 17 -6.47 -1.94 -26.92
C CYS A 17 -6.23 -3.46 -26.92
N GLY A 18 -7.26 -4.28 -27.18
CA GLY A 18 -7.14 -5.75 -27.26
C GLY A 18 -6.83 -6.44 -25.94
N VAL A 19 -7.01 -5.74 -24.81
CA VAL A 19 -6.63 -6.24 -23.47
C VAL A 19 -7.79 -7.04 -22.87
N SER A 20 -7.49 -8.24 -22.34
CA SER A 20 -8.50 -9.03 -21.63
C SER A 20 -8.84 -8.40 -20.28
N LYS A 21 -10.14 -8.38 -19.94
CA LYS A 21 -10.64 -7.96 -18.61
C LYS A 21 -9.97 -8.73 -17.47
N VAL A 22 -9.58 -9.99 -17.72
CA VAL A 22 -8.88 -10.84 -16.75
C VAL A 22 -7.47 -10.32 -16.47
N SER A 23 -6.77 -9.85 -17.50
CA SER A 23 -5.41 -9.29 -17.37
C SER A 23 -5.44 -8.00 -16.56
N LEU A 24 -6.42 -7.11 -16.83
CA LEU A 24 -6.61 -5.88 -16.07
C LEU A 24 -6.94 -6.15 -14.59
N LEU A 25 -7.83 -7.12 -14.34
CA LEU A 25 -8.16 -7.52 -12.98
C LEU A 25 -6.94 -8.07 -12.24
N ARG A 26 -6.14 -8.93 -12.89
CA ARG A 26 -4.89 -9.46 -12.32
C ARG A 26 -3.91 -8.35 -11.95
N GLU A 27 -3.73 -7.37 -12.83
CA GLU A 27 -2.81 -6.26 -12.57
C GLU A 27 -3.34 -5.32 -11.48
N PHE A 28 -4.66 -5.08 -11.45
CA PHE A 28 -5.33 -4.35 -10.39
C PHE A 28 -5.14 -5.04 -9.02
N CYS A 29 -5.41 -6.34 -8.94
CA CYS A 29 -5.19 -7.17 -7.75
C CYS A 29 -3.74 -7.08 -7.26
N ASN A 30 -2.77 -7.18 -8.16
CA ASN A 30 -1.36 -7.07 -7.80
C ASN A 30 -0.96 -5.66 -7.31
N LYS A 31 -1.47 -4.59 -7.93
CA LYS A 31 -1.15 -3.20 -7.54
C LYS A 31 -1.82 -2.79 -6.23
N THR A 32 -3.02 -3.30 -5.97
CA THR A 32 -3.79 -2.99 -4.75
C THR A 32 -3.50 -3.96 -3.61
N GLY A 33 -2.91 -5.12 -3.91
CA GLY A 33 -2.65 -6.19 -2.94
C GLY A 33 -3.89 -6.99 -2.59
N VAL A 34 -4.91 -6.97 -3.44
CA VAL A 34 -6.13 -7.74 -3.22
C VAL A 34 -5.98 -9.11 -3.88
N GLN A 35 -6.09 -10.17 -3.09
CA GLN A 35 -6.11 -11.54 -3.59
C GLN A 35 -7.55 -12.03 -3.69
N ILE A 36 -7.95 -12.41 -4.90
CA ILE A 36 -9.26 -12.99 -5.20
C ILE A 36 -9.12 -14.47 -5.57
N THR A 37 -10.14 -15.26 -5.26
CA THR A 37 -10.18 -16.71 -5.57
C THR A 37 -10.23 -16.93 -7.08
N LEU A 38 -9.52 -17.94 -7.58
CA LEU A 38 -9.56 -18.29 -9.00
C LEU A 38 -10.91 -18.94 -9.32
N LYS A 39 -11.78 -18.23 -10.04
CA LYS A 39 -13.09 -18.69 -10.50
C LYS A 39 -13.41 -18.11 -11.88
N ASP A 40 -14.33 -18.75 -12.59
CA ASP A 40 -14.85 -18.23 -13.86
C ASP A 40 -15.81 -17.07 -13.63
N TYR A 41 -15.25 -15.87 -13.45
CA TYR A 41 -16.02 -14.65 -13.24
C TYR A 41 -16.77 -14.26 -14.52
N LYS A 42 -18.10 -14.17 -14.41
CA LYS A 42 -18.98 -13.68 -15.47
C LYS A 42 -19.06 -12.15 -15.41
N PHE A 43 -18.14 -11.48 -16.09
CA PHE A 43 -18.09 -10.00 -16.19
C PHE A 43 -19.27 -9.36 -16.97
N SER A 44 -20.28 -10.15 -17.35
CA SER A 44 -21.52 -9.67 -17.97
C SER A 44 -22.58 -9.27 -16.94
N LEU A 45 -22.38 -9.63 -15.66
CA LEU A 45 -23.30 -9.33 -14.56
C LEU A 45 -22.98 -7.96 -13.96
N THR A 46 -24.00 -7.32 -13.38
CA THR A 46 -23.88 -6.01 -12.70
C THR A 46 -23.04 -6.07 -11.43
N ALA A 47 -22.96 -7.24 -10.77
CA ALA A 47 -22.11 -7.51 -9.61
C ALA A 47 -21.39 -8.86 -9.80
N PRO A 48 -20.19 -8.87 -10.38
CA PRO A 48 -19.47 -10.12 -10.69
C PRO A 48 -18.71 -10.72 -9.50
N PHE A 49 -18.60 -10.02 -8.37
CA PHE A 49 -17.85 -10.46 -7.20
C PHE A 49 -18.77 -10.60 -5.97
N ASN A 50 -18.61 -11.69 -5.23
CA ASN A 50 -19.25 -11.89 -3.93
C ASN A 50 -18.23 -11.79 -2.79
N GLU A 51 -18.68 -11.60 -1.55
CA GLU A 51 -17.80 -11.46 -0.38
C GLU A 51 -16.91 -12.69 -0.16
N GLY A 52 -17.41 -13.90 -0.47
CA GLY A 52 -16.65 -15.14 -0.39
C GLY A 52 -15.59 -15.32 -1.49
N ASP A 53 -15.50 -14.41 -2.47
CA ASP A 53 -14.48 -14.46 -3.52
C ASP A 53 -13.17 -13.76 -3.10
N LEU A 54 -13.21 -12.93 -2.06
CA LEU A 54 -12.07 -12.20 -1.54
C LEU A 54 -11.27 -13.10 -0.58
N ALA A 55 -10.10 -13.56 -1.03
CA ALA A 55 -9.27 -14.51 -0.27
C ALA A 55 -8.40 -13.78 0.77
N CYS A 56 -7.77 -12.66 0.41
CA CYS A 56 -7.04 -11.83 1.36
C CYS A 56 -6.78 -10.41 0.81
N ILE A 57 -6.45 -9.49 1.72
CA ILE A 57 -5.88 -8.18 1.38
C ILE A 57 -4.49 -8.13 1.99
N VAL A 58 -3.48 -8.08 1.13
CA VAL A 58 -2.08 -7.90 1.49
C VAL A 58 -1.76 -6.42 1.33
N PRO A 59 -1.24 -5.73 2.37
CA PRO A 59 -0.80 -4.37 2.19
C PRO A 59 0.37 -4.32 1.20
N VAL A 60 0.16 -3.73 0.01
CA VAL A 60 1.26 -3.37 -0.88
C VAL A 60 2.00 -2.23 -0.22
N VAL A 61 3.25 -2.47 0.16
CA VAL A 61 4.12 -1.56 0.90
C VAL A 61 4.04 -0.16 0.30
N LYS A 62 3.28 0.72 0.95
CA LYS A 62 3.42 2.15 0.75
C LYS A 62 4.53 2.56 1.71
N HIS A 63 5.63 3.08 1.18
CA HIS A 63 6.67 3.69 1.98
C HIS A 63 6.06 4.88 2.73
N THR A 64 5.48 4.64 3.90
CA THR A 64 5.24 5.71 4.86
C THR A 64 6.63 6.05 5.36
N ASP A 65 7.08 7.28 5.09
CA ASP A 65 8.32 7.81 5.66
C ASP A 65 8.42 7.32 7.10
N PHE A 66 9.53 6.67 7.44
CA PHE A 66 9.75 6.02 8.74
C PHE A 66 9.90 7.06 9.87
N LYS A 67 8.98 8.02 9.96
CA LYS A 67 8.89 9.05 10.98
C LYS A 67 8.81 8.43 12.37
N ALA A 68 8.22 7.23 12.48
CA ALA A 68 8.20 6.49 13.73
C ALA A 68 9.62 6.20 14.27
N ILE A 69 10.55 5.77 13.41
CA ILE A 69 11.93 5.52 13.85
C ILE A 69 12.63 6.84 14.18
N SER A 70 12.39 7.92 13.44
CA SER A 70 13.06 9.19 13.74
C SER A 70 12.62 9.79 15.08
N TYR A 71 11.35 9.67 15.49
CA TYR A 71 10.91 10.09 16.83
C TYR A 71 11.51 9.22 17.93
N GLN A 72 11.51 7.89 17.75
CA GLN A 72 12.11 6.97 18.72
C GLN A 72 13.61 7.24 18.89
N HIS A 73 14.33 7.44 17.79
CA HIS A 73 15.74 7.78 17.79
C HIS A 73 15.98 9.12 18.49
N LYS A 74 15.17 10.16 18.21
CA LYS A 74 15.27 11.47 18.88
C LYS A 74 15.04 11.36 20.39
N THR A 75 14.09 10.53 20.82
CA THR A 75 13.81 10.26 22.23
C THR A 75 14.98 9.55 22.91
N VAL A 76 15.54 8.50 22.30
CA VAL A 76 16.71 7.77 22.84
C VAL A 76 17.88 8.72 23.03
N ILE A 77 18.21 9.50 21.99
CA ILE A 77 19.31 10.46 22.08
C ILE A 77 19.01 11.47 23.21
N MET A 78 17.79 12.05 23.30
CA MET A 78 17.43 12.93 24.43
C MET A 78 17.54 12.31 25.83
N TYR A 79 17.28 11.01 26.01
CA TYR A 79 17.43 10.34 27.30
C TYR A 79 18.90 10.12 27.68
N GLU A 80 19.79 9.87 26.72
CA GLU A 80 21.24 9.76 26.98
C GLU A 80 21.79 11.04 27.64
N ARG A 81 21.28 12.21 27.23
CA ARG A 81 21.57 13.51 27.89
C ARG A 81 21.11 13.57 29.32
N LEU A 82 19.86 13.17 29.59
CA LEU A 82 19.31 13.21 30.94
C LEU A 82 20.10 12.32 31.91
N LEU A 83 20.71 11.25 31.39
CA LEU A 83 21.55 10.33 32.15
C LEU A 83 23.03 10.73 32.18
N GLY A 84 23.45 11.78 31.44
CA GLY A 84 24.84 12.23 31.37
C GLY A 84 25.79 11.25 30.69
N VAL A 85 25.27 10.38 29.82
CA VAL A 85 26.03 9.31 29.13
C VAL A 85 26.44 9.76 27.71
N ASP A 86 26.51 11.06 27.48
CA ASP A 86 26.78 11.62 26.14
C ASP A 86 28.19 11.32 25.64
N HIS A 87 28.28 10.72 24.45
CA HIS A 87 29.52 10.59 23.68
C HIS A 87 29.69 11.77 22.71
N CYS A 88 30.93 12.18 22.41
CA CYS A 88 31.26 13.33 21.53
C CYS A 88 30.56 13.25 20.14
N SER A 89 30.30 12.03 19.65
CA SER A 89 29.60 11.77 18.38
C SER A 89 28.08 12.00 18.44
N SER A 90 27.46 11.92 19.63
CA SER A 90 26.00 12.06 19.80
C SER A 90 25.57 13.52 19.64
N ILE A 91 26.39 14.47 20.12
CA ILE A 91 26.15 15.93 20.04
C ILE A 91 25.93 16.45 18.61
N SER A 92 26.69 15.94 17.63
CA SER A 92 26.57 16.37 16.23
C SER A 92 25.23 15.95 15.59
N ALA A 93 24.71 14.76 15.93
CA ALA A 93 23.45 14.25 15.40
C ALA A 93 22.23 15.11 15.80
N TYR A 94 22.30 15.82 16.93
CA TYR A 94 21.23 16.71 17.37
C TYR A 94 21.10 18.00 16.55
N TYR A 95 22.23 18.61 16.17
CA TYR A 95 22.21 19.82 15.34
C TYR A 95 21.54 19.54 13.98
N TRP A 96 21.65 18.31 13.50
CA TRP A 96 21.01 17.84 12.28
C TRP A 96 19.53 17.44 12.47
N CYS A 97 19.10 17.13 13.70
CA CYS A 97 17.73 16.75 14.04
C CYS A 97 16.83 17.95 14.48
N GLY A 98 17.43 19.13 14.65
CA GLY A 98 16.76 20.37 15.06
C GLY A 98 16.53 21.39 13.94
N ALA A 99 17.00 21.11 12.72
CA ALA A 99 16.81 21.94 11.52
C ALA A 99 15.67 21.42 10.63
#